data_AF-A0A661D006-F1
#
_entry.id   AF-A0A661D006-F1
#
_cell.length_a   1.000
_cell.length_b   1.000
_cell.length_c   1.000
_cell.angle_alpha   90.00
_cell.angle_beta   90.00
_cell.angle_gamma   90.00
#
_symmetry.space_group_name_H-M   'P 1'
#
loop_
_entity.id
_entity.type
_entity.pdbx_description
1 polymer ?
#
loop_
_entity_poly.entity_id
_entity_poly.type
_entity_poly.pdbx_seq_one_letter_code
_entity_poly.pdbx_strand_id
1 'polypeptide(L)'
;MPYQPDVVKEVRANLPAAKVVYGHVHFGIHKFLRLQNYQYIAFLRHPIDRVLSFYSHNARHPDTSHHAAIQGGMSLLEMLESEITIETNNHITRLLTAQGQPDLFDDTQMLEQALANIEKHFCFVGLVEKFAESVALLGKTLGWQSSYEIPYINVDPTKHLHQIDAQTQAALEKYNRLDLLLYEQVSRGFSL
;
A
#
# COMPACT_ATOMS: atom_id res chain seq x y z
N MET A 1 16.39 -13.54 -2.29
CA MET A 1 15.36 -12.85 -3.09
C MET A 1 14.12 -12.73 -2.23
N PRO A 2 13.38 -11.60 -2.27
CA PRO A 2 12.16 -11.43 -1.48
C PRO A 2 10.99 -12.31 -1.96
N TYR A 3 11.10 -12.84 -3.18
CA TYR A 3 10.10 -13.72 -3.79
C TYR A 3 10.66 -15.14 -3.92
N GLN A 4 9.81 -16.13 -3.68
CA GLN A 4 10.16 -17.54 -3.87
C GLN A 4 10.47 -17.81 -5.35
N PRO A 5 11.59 -18.50 -5.67
CA PRO A 5 11.98 -18.75 -7.06
C PRO A 5 10.89 -19.45 -7.90
N ASP A 6 10.16 -20.38 -7.30
CA ASP A 6 9.10 -21.12 -8.00
C ASP A 6 7.92 -20.23 -8.36
N VAL A 7 7.50 -19.33 -7.46
CA VAL A 7 6.47 -18.32 -7.74
C VAL A 7 6.91 -17.39 -8.88
N VAL A 8 8.17 -16.92 -8.86
CA VAL A 8 8.70 -16.08 -9.95
C VAL A 8 8.69 -16.83 -11.28
N LYS A 9 9.04 -18.12 -11.27
CA LYS A 9 9.02 -18.97 -12.46
C LYS A 9 7.60 -19.15 -13.00
N GLU A 10 6.64 -19.41 -12.13
CA GLU A 10 5.22 -19.56 -12.48
C GLU A 10 4.64 -18.27 -13.08
N VAL A 11 4.83 -17.13 -12.42
CA VAL A 11 4.35 -15.84 -12.94
C VAL A 11 4.97 -15.57 -14.31
N ARG A 12 6.29 -15.80 -14.47
CA ARG A 12 6.98 -15.63 -15.76
C ARG A 12 6.40 -16.49 -16.88
N ALA A 13 6.02 -17.73 -16.58
CA ALA A 13 5.41 -18.62 -17.57
C ALA A 13 4.06 -18.10 -18.08
N ASN A 14 3.34 -17.33 -17.27
CA ASN A 14 2.02 -16.78 -17.59
C ASN A 14 2.07 -15.35 -18.16
N LEU A 15 3.21 -14.65 -18.07
CA LEU A 15 3.36 -13.25 -18.55
C LEU A 15 2.91 -13.02 -20.00
N PRO A 16 3.18 -13.90 -20.99
CA PRO A 16 2.79 -13.64 -22.38
C PRO A 16 1.27 -13.49 -22.59
N ALA A 17 0.46 -14.10 -21.73
CA ALA A 17 -1.00 -14.02 -21.77
C ALA A 17 -1.58 -12.98 -20.80
N ALA A 18 -0.76 -12.43 -19.90
CA ALA A 18 -1.21 -11.52 -18.85
C ALA A 18 -1.29 -10.07 -19.37
N LYS A 19 -2.38 -9.38 -19.04
CA LYS A 19 -2.52 -7.93 -19.25
C LYS A 19 -2.12 -7.11 -18.02
N VAL A 20 -2.24 -7.71 -16.84
CA VAL A 20 -1.96 -7.09 -15.53
C VAL A 20 -1.35 -8.15 -14.61
N VAL A 21 -0.35 -7.75 -13.84
CA VAL A 21 0.17 -8.52 -12.70
C VAL A 21 -0.12 -7.71 -11.44
N TYR A 22 -0.78 -8.31 -10.45
CA TYR A 22 -1.18 -7.63 -9.21
C TYR A 22 -0.98 -8.53 -8.00
N GLY A 23 -0.87 -7.92 -6.82
CA GLY A 23 -0.64 -8.59 -5.54
C GLY A 23 0.18 -7.71 -4.59
N HIS A 24 0.59 -8.27 -3.46
CA HIS A 24 1.51 -7.61 -2.53
C HIS A 24 2.93 -7.61 -3.09
N VAL A 25 3.22 -6.63 -3.93
CA VAL A 25 4.51 -6.51 -4.64
C VAL A 25 5.17 -5.18 -4.35
N HIS A 26 6.48 -5.22 -4.11
CA HIS A 26 7.30 -4.01 -4.02
C HIS A 26 7.68 -3.49 -5.40
N PHE A 27 7.92 -2.19 -5.48
CA PHE A 27 8.62 -1.59 -6.61
C PHE A 27 9.94 -2.34 -6.88
N GLY A 28 10.20 -2.63 -8.15
CA GLY A 28 11.35 -3.46 -8.56
C GLY A 28 11.00 -4.90 -8.94
N ILE A 29 9.77 -5.37 -8.73
CA ILE A 29 9.31 -6.70 -9.21
C ILE A 29 9.60 -6.93 -10.70
N HIS A 30 9.55 -5.89 -11.55
CA HIS A 30 9.88 -5.98 -12.98
C HIS A 30 11.28 -6.57 -13.24
N LYS A 31 12.27 -6.31 -12.37
CA LYS A 31 13.62 -6.88 -12.48
C LYS A 31 13.60 -8.39 -12.25
N PHE A 32 12.85 -8.83 -11.24
CA PHE A 32 12.64 -10.25 -10.94
C PHE A 32 11.80 -10.94 -12.02
N LEU A 33 10.92 -10.23 -12.71
CA LEU A 33 10.14 -10.78 -13.82
C LEU A 33 10.84 -10.65 -15.19
N ARG A 34 12.00 -9.98 -15.25
CA ARG A 34 12.75 -9.67 -16.49
C ARG A 34 11.91 -8.89 -17.52
N LEU A 35 10.99 -8.06 -17.05
CA LEU A 35 10.17 -7.20 -17.89
C LEU A 35 10.99 -6.01 -18.39
N GLN A 36 10.96 -5.77 -19.70
CA GLN A 36 11.59 -4.60 -20.34
C GLN A 36 10.57 -3.49 -20.60
N ASN A 37 9.33 -3.85 -20.96
CA ASN A 37 8.23 -2.93 -21.17
C ASN A 37 7.21 -3.14 -20.06
N TYR A 38 7.14 -2.20 -19.13
CA TYR A 38 6.24 -2.24 -17.99
C TYR A 38 5.78 -0.83 -17.63
N GLN A 39 4.65 -0.76 -16.94
CA GLN A 39 4.16 0.44 -16.27
C GLN A 39 3.62 -0.01 -14.91
N TYR A 40 3.81 0.83 -13.89
CA TYR A 40 3.24 0.59 -12.57
C TYR A 40 1.92 1.35 -12.40
N ILE A 41 1.03 0.75 -11.62
CA ILE A 41 -0.24 1.32 -11.18
C ILE A 41 -0.30 1.13 -9.67
N ALA A 42 -0.73 2.15 -8.93
CA ALA A 42 -1.00 2.04 -7.50
C ALA A 42 -2.28 2.78 -7.10
N PHE A 43 -2.85 2.38 -5.98
CA PHE A 43 -3.86 3.13 -5.26
C PHE A 43 -3.36 3.37 -3.85
N LEU A 44 -3.30 4.63 -3.44
CA LEU A 44 -2.93 5.02 -2.08
C LEU A 44 -4.19 5.19 -1.25
N ARG A 45 -4.07 4.91 0.04
CA ARG A 45 -5.08 5.20 1.05
C ARG A 45 -4.44 6.12 2.09
N HIS A 46 -5.24 6.96 2.73
CA HIS A 46 -4.80 7.78 3.83
C HIS A 46 -4.03 6.90 4.86
N PRO A 47 -2.78 7.24 5.21
CA PRO A 47 -1.90 6.34 5.94
C PRO A 47 -2.46 5.85 7.27
N ILE A 48 -3.11 6.75 8.01
CA ILE A 48 -3.72 6.44 9.32
C ILE A 48 -4.88 5.47 9.15
N ASP A 49 -5.80 5.76 8.23
CA ASP A 49 -6.95 4.91 7.91
C ASP A 49 -6.52 3.52 7.43
N ARG A 50 -5.39 3.45 6.72
CA ARG A 50 -4.80 2.19 6.26
C ARG A 50 -4.28 1.37 7.45
N VAL A 51 -3.58 1.98 8.41
CA VAL A 51 -3.13 1.27 9.64
C VAL A 51 -4.34 0.78 10.45
N LEU A 52 -5.33 1.64 10.69
CA LEU A 52 -6.55 1.28 11.42
C LEU A 52 -7.27 0.11 10.74
N SER A 53 -7.41 0.17 9.43
CA SER A 53 -8.00 -0.90 8.64
C SER A 53 -7.19 -2.20 8.71
N PHE A 54 -5.86 -2.12 8.73
CA PHE A 54 -4.99 -3.29 8.87
C PHE A 54 -5.19 -3.95 10.23
N TYR A 55 -5.20 -3.17 11.31
CA TYR A 55 -5.44 -3.67 12.66
C TYR A 55 -6.83 -4.31 12.79
N SER A 56 -7.88 -3.61 12.36
CA SER A 56 -9.26 -4.14 12.38
C SER A 56 -9.44 -5.37 11.49
N HIS A 57 -8.75 -5.45 10.35
CA HIS A 57 -8.77 -6.65 9.51
C HIS A 57 -8.13 -7.84 10.22
N ASN A 58 -6.94 -7.68 10.80
CA ASN A 58 -6.26 -8.75 11.54
C ASN A 58 -7.04 -9.17 12.80
N ALA A 59 -7.73 -8.24 13.46
CA ALA A 59 -8.60 -8.56 14.58
C ALA A 59 -9.77 -9.49 14.17
N ARG A 60 -10.28 -9.36 12.94
CA ARG A 60 -11.48 -10.06 12.46
C ARG A 60 -11.22 -11.39 11.74
N HIS A 61 -10.02 -11.60 11.19
CA HIS A 61 -9.73 -12.72 10.29
C HIS A 61 -8.75 -13.69 10.94
N PRO A 62 -9.19 -14.91 11.35
CA PRO A 62 -8.36 -15.87 12.08
C PRO A 62 -7.13 -16.39 11.34
N ASP A 63 -7.13 -16.28 10.02
CA ASP A 63 -6.08 -16.73 9.11
C ASP A 63 -4.92 -15.73 8.97
N THR A 64 -4.99 -14.55 9.60
CA THR A 64 -3.92 -13.56 9.51
C THR A 64 -2.85 -13.75 10.60
N SER A 65 -1.63 -13.31 10.30
CA SER A 65 -0.45 -13.47 11.16
C SER A 65 -0.57 -12.80 12.54
N HIS A 66 -1.35 -11.72 12.65
CA HIS A 66 -1.48 -10.95 13.88
C HIS A 66 -2.75 -11.26 14.68
N HIS A 67 -3.64 -12.11 14.17
CA HIS A 67 -4.94 -12.36 14.81
C HIS A 67 -4.79 -12.87 16.24
N ALA A 68 -3.97 -13.89 16.46
CA ALA A 68 -3.77 -14.48 17.79
C ALA A 68 -3.21 -13.47 18.81
N ALA A 69 -2.30 -12.59 18.39
CA ALA A 69 -1.75 -11.56 19.25
C ALA A 69 -2.80 -10.51 19.64
N ILE A 70 -3.61 -10.04 18.67
CA ILE A 70 -4.68 -9.07 18.92
C ILE A 70 -5.77 -9.68 19.82
N GLN A 71 -6.19 -10.92 19.56
CA GLN A 71 -7.16 -11.63 20.42
C GLN A 71 -6.59 -11.92 21.81
N GLY A 72 -5.27 -12.04 21.93
CA GLY A 72 -4.55 -12.11 23.20
C GLY A 72 -4.43 -10.78 23.95
N GLY A 73 -4.97 -9.69 23.42
CA GLY A 73 -5.01 -8.38 24.06
C GLY A 73 -3.99 -7.36 23.56
N MET A 74 -3.19 -7.67 22.53
CA MET A 74 -2.29 -6.69 21.92
C MET A 74 -3.11 -5.53 21.36
N SER A 75 -2.86 -4.33 21.90
CA SER A 75 -3.45 -3.08 21.44
C SER A 75 -2.79 -2.56 20.17
N LEU A 76 -3.46 -1.62 19.49
CA LEU A 76 -2.88 -0.93 18.33
C LEU A 76 -1.61 -0.15 18.70
N LEU A 77 -1.61 0.49 19.87
CA LEU A 77 -0.44 1.23 20.36
C LEU A 77 0.76 0.29 20.55
N GLU A 78 0.57 -0.85 21.23
CA GLU A 78 1.64 -1.85 21.41
C GLU A 78 2.13 -2.40 20.07
N MET A 79 1.22 -2.63 19.10
CA MET A 79 1.61 -3.07 17.76
C MET A 79 2.49 -2.05 17.06
N LEU A 80 2.15 -0.76 17.14
CA LEU A 80 2.94 0.34 16.58
C LEU A 80 4.32 0.47 17.24
N GLU A 81 4.34 0.50 18.58
CA GLU A 81 5.56 0.67 19.37
C GLU A 81 6.49 -0.54 19.32
N SER A 82 5.98 -1.73 19.00
CA SER A 82 6.82 -2.92 18.83
C SER A 82 7.81 -2.78 17.68
N GLU A 83 7.48 -1.99 16.65
CA GLU A 83 8.27 -1.81 15.42
C GLU A 83 8.57 -3.12 14.64
N ILE A 84 8.01 -4.25 15.08
CA ILE A 84 8.14 -5.56 14.43
C ILE A 84 7.19 -5.68 13.24
N THR A 85 6.03 -5.03 13.32
CA THR A 85 5.01 -5.05 12.25
C THR A 85 5.34 -4.01 11.20
N ILE A 86 6.08 -4.40 10.16
CA ILE A 86 6.52 -3.48 9.09
C ILE A 86 5.36 -2.80 8.37
N GLU A 87 4.20 -3.45 8.36
CA GLU A 87 2.96 -2.97 7.76
C GLU A 87 2.39 -1.78 8.52
N THR A 88 2.82 -1.46 9.74
CA THR A 88 2.33 -0.30 10.50
C THR A 88 3.30 0.89 10.50
N ASN A 89 4.42 0.78 9.77
CA ASN A 89 5.49 1.81 9.73
C ASN A 89 5.89 2.17 8.30
N ASN A 90 5.42 3.34 7.83
CA ASN A 90 5.73 3.90 6.50
C ASN A 90 5.61 2.88 5.36
N HIS A 91 4.61 2.00 5.44
CA HIS A 91 4.51 0.83 4.59
C HIS A 91 4.32 1.19 3.12
N ILE A 92 3.56 2.24 2.82
CA ILE A 92 3.33 2.70 1.45
C ILE A 92 4.65 3.15 0.82
N THR A 93 5.40 4.00 1.53
CA THR A 93 6.69 4.52 1.08
C THR A 93 7.70 3.38 0.89
N ARG A 94 7.71 2.39 1.79
CA ARG A 94 8.55 1.18 1.68
C ARG A 94 8.16 0.28 0.50
N LEU A 95 6.88 0.20 0.14
CA LEU A 95 6.43 -0.54 -1.04
C LEU A 95 6.86 0.13 -2.34
N LEU A 96 6.88 1.46 -2.37
CA LEU A 96 7.19 2.25 -3.56
C LEU A 96 8.69 2.48 -3.78
N THR A 97 9.52 2.14 -2.79
CA THR A 97 10.97 2.13 -2.91
C THR A 97 11.48 0.75 -3.31
N ALA A 98 12.60 0.70 -4.02
CA ALA A 98 13.25 -0.56 -4.36
C ALA A 98 13.77 -1.23 -3.08
N GLN A 99 13.83 -2.58 -3.08
CA GLN A 99 14.25 -3.38 -1.92
C GLN A 99 15.39 -2.77 -1.07
N GLY A 100 15.19 -2.84 0.25
CA GLY A 100 16.16 -3.55 1.08
C GLY A 100 17.18 -2.72 1.83
N GLN A 101 16.76 -1.70 2.57
CA GLN A 101 17.43 -1.38 3.84
C GLN A 101 16.38 -1.19 4.94
N PRO A 102 16.23 -2.19 5.84
CA PRO A 102 15.46 -2.05 7.08
C PRO A 102 15.93 -0.86 7.93
N ASP A 103 17.18 -0.44 7.76
CA ASP A 103 17.91 0.44 8.68
C ASP A 103 17.66 1.94 8.49
N LEU A 104 16.73 2.34 7.62
CA LEU A 104 16.37 3.75 7.42
C LEU A 104 14.97 4.03 8.00
N PHE A 105 14.86 3.86 9.32
CA PHE A 105 13.77 4.47 10.07
C PHE A 105 14.06 5.97 10.14
N ASP A 106 13.42 6.73 9.25
CA ASP A 106 13.51 8.19 9.12
C ASP A 106 14.57 8.73 8.13
N ASP A 107 14.52 8.28 6.87
CA ASP A 107 15.27 8.95 5.80
C ASP A 107 14.32 9.64 4.82
N THR A 108 14.45 10.97 4.71
CA THR A 108 13.79 11.78 3.66
C THR A 108 14.19 11.31 2.26
N GLN A 109 15.35 10.68 2.09
CA GLN A 109 15.73 10.05 0.82
C GLN A 109 14.77 8.93 0.41
N MET A 110 14.15 8.22 1.36
CA MET A 110 13.17 7.18 1.05
C MET A 110 11.91 7.80 0.43
N LEU A 111 11.45 8.93 0.97
CA LEU A 111 10.33 9.70 0.41
C LEU A 111 10.68 10.22 -0.99
N GLU A 112 11.85 10.85 -1.14
CA GLU A 112 12.33 11.35 -2.44
C GLU A 112 12.42 10.23 -3.48
N GLN A 113 12.93 9.07 -3.08
CA GLN A 113 13.04 7.90 -3.96
C GLN A 113 11.67 7.33 -4.33
N ALA A 114 10.71 7.28 -3.40
CA ALA A 114 9.35 6.86 -3.68
C ALA A 114 8.68 7.81 -4.70
N LEU A 115 8.79 9.13 -4.47
CA LEU A 115 8.27 10.15 -5.38
C LEU A 115 8.92 10.06 -6.77
N ALA A 116 10.25 9.90 -6.83
CA ALA A 116 10.98 9.74 -8.09
C ALA A 116 10.59 8.44 -8.83
N ASN A 117 10.29 7.36 -8.09
CA ASN A 117 9.80 6.11 -8.69
C ASN A 117 8.40 6.30 -9.28
N ILE A 118 7.50 6.96 -8.54
CA ILE A 118 6.17 7.32 -9.03
C ILE A 118 6.29 8.08 -10.35
N GLU A 119 7.04 9.18 -10.35
CA GLU A 119 7.20 10.05 -11.53
C GLU A 119 7.76 9.31 -12.75
N LYS A 120 8.75 8.43 -12.56
CA LYS A 120 9.47 7.78 -13.66
C LYS A 120 8.80 6.51 -14.18
N HIS A 121 8.04 5.80 -13.35
CA HIS A 121 7.64 4.42 -13.65
C HIS A 121 6.15 4.13 -13.50
N PHE A 122 5.38 5.01 -12.85
CA PHE A 122 3.97 4.80 -12.64
C PHE A 122 3.19 5.57 -13.68
N CYS A 123 2.38 4.87 -14.49
CA CYS A 123 1.45 5.54 -15.39
C CYS A 123 0.23 6.09 -14.64
N PHE A 124 -0.04 5.59 -13.43
CA PHE A 124 -1.17 6.02 -12.63
C PHE A 124 -0.97 5.77 -11.13
N VAL A 125 -1.38 6.75 -10.31
CA VAL A 125 -1.55 6.60 -8.87
C VAL A 125 -2.90 7.19 -8.46
N GLY A 126 -3.81 6.34 -7.99
CA GLY A 126 -5.15 6.70 -7.53
C GLY A 126 -5.24 6.88 -6.02
N LEU A 127 -6.37 7.42 -5.55
CA LEU A 127 -6.70 7.54 -4.12
C LEU A 127 -7.92 6.68 -3.79
N VAL A 128 -7.86 5.90 -2.72
CA VAL A 128 -8.97 5.08 -2.23
C VAL A 128 -10.12 5.95 -1.73
N GLU A 129 -9.83 7.14 -1.22
CA GLU A 129 -10.79 8.15 -0.78
C GLU A 129 -11.60 8.74 -1.93
N LYS A 130 -11.09 8.64 -3.16
CA LYS A 130 -11.73 9.03 -4.42
C LYS A 130 -11.76 7.84 -5.38
N PHE A 131 -12.18 6.67 -4.87
CA PHE A 131 -11.97 5.40 -5.58
C PHE A 131 -12.69 5.37 -6.93
N ALA A 132 -13.94 5.83 -6.99
CA ALA A 132 -14.72 5.79 -8.22
C ALA A 132 -14.10 6.68 -9.31
N GLU A 133 -13.69 7.89 -8.93
CA GLU A 133 -12.99 8.84 -9.78
C GLU A 133 -11.63 8.30 -10.23
N SER A 134 -10.88 7.68 -9.30
CA SER A 134 -9.58 7.08 -9.58
C SER A 134 -9.69 5.92 -10.57
N VAL A 135 -10.71 5.06 -10.43
CA VAL A 135 -10.97 3.97 -11.38
C VAL A 135 -11.36 4.51 -12.75
N ALA A 136 -12.21 5.55 -12.81
CA ALA A 136 -12.58 6.18 -14.07
C ALA A 136 -11.36 6.79 -14.79
N LEU A 137 -10.50 7.49 -14.05
CA LEU A 137 -9.28 8.09 -14.58
C LEU A 137 -8.26 7.02 -15.03
N LEU A 138 -8.07 5.96 -14.24
CA LEU A 138 -7.24 4.82 -14.64
C LEU A 138 -7.73 4.21 -15.97
N GLY A 139 -9.05 4.02 -16.10
CA GLY A 139 -9.66 3.52 -17.32
C GLY A 139 -9.33 4.39 -18.53
N LYS A 140 -9.46 5.72 -18.39
CA LYS A 140 -9.05 6.69 -19.41
C LYS A 140 -7.55 6.61 -19.73
N THR A 141 -6.69 6.53 -18.72
CA THR A 141 -5.22 6.45 -18.86
C THR A 141 -4.78 5.21 -19.63
N LEU A 142 -5.45 4.07 -19.43
CA LEU A 142 -5.11 2.80 -20.07
C LEU A 142 -5.93 2.49 -21.32
N GLY A 143 -6.89 3.35 -21.69
CA GLY A 143 -7.84 3.08 -22.76
C GLY A 143 -8.75 1.89 -22.48
N TRP A 144 -9.01 1.57 -21.20
CA TRP A 144 -9.95 0.53 -20.79
C TRP A 144 -11.37 1.08 -20.81
N GLN A 145 -12.33 0.23 -21.21
CA GLN A 145 -13.74 0.62 -21.24
C GLN A 145 -14.27 0.85 -19.82
N SER A 146 -14.96 1.98 -19.61
CA SER A 146 -15.44 2.45 -18.31
C SER A 146 -16.76 1.83 -17.84
N SER A 147 -17.13 0.65 -18.35
CA SER A 147 -18.47 0.07 -18.15
C SER A 147 -18.59 -0.87 -16.96
N TYR A 148 -17.65 -0.86 -16.02
CA TYR A 148 -17.69 -1.74 -14.86
C TYR A 148 -18.34 -1.03 -13.67
N GLU A 149 -19.38 -1.66 -13.11
CA GLU A 149 -19.89 -1.31 -11.80
C GLU A 149 -18.79 -1.59 -10.77
N ILE A 150 -18.45 -0.58 -9.98
CA ILE A 150 -17.42 -0.71 -8.95
C ILE A 150 -18.06 -1.40 -7.74
N PRO A 151 -17.64 -2.62 -7.39
CA PRO A 151 -18.29 -3.36 -6.31
C PRO A 151 -18.01 -2.70 -4.96
N TYR A 152 -19.04 -2.62 -4.12
CA TYR A 152 -18.92 -2.13 -2.75
C TYR A 152 -18.48 -3.27 -1.82
N ILE A 153 -17.17 -3.55 -1.83
CA ILE A 153 -16.54 -4.63 -1.05
C ILE A 153 -15.53 -4.08 -0.05
N ASN A 154 -15.26 -4.84 1.02
CA ASN A 154 -14.26 -4.52 2.04
C ASN A 154 -14.44 -3.16 2.72
N VAL A 155 -15.68 -2.66 2.74
CA VAL A 155 -16.00 -1.45 3.50
C VAL A 155 -16.15 -1.81 4.95
N ASP A 156 -15.38 -1.14 5.81
CA ASP A 156 -15.55 -1.28 7.24
C ASP A 156 -16.74 -0.41 7.68
N PRO A 157 -17.89 -1.01 8.09
CA PRO A 157 -19.02 -0.24 8.59
C PRO A 157 -18.70 0.52 9.88
N THR A 158 -17.59 0.20 10.57
CA THR A 158 -17.15 0.89 11.79
C THR A 158 -16.22 2.08 11.51
N LYS A 159 -16.08 2.50 10.24
CA LYS A 159 -15.21 3.62 9.79
C LYS A 159 -15.36 4.93 10.58
N HIS A 160 -16.46 5.09 11.32
CA HIS A 160 -16.83 6.33 11.98
C HIS A 160 -16.48 6.44 13.48
N LEU A 161 -15.96 5.42 14.16
CA LEU A 161 -15.86 5.48 15.63
C LEU A 161 -14.64 4.79 16.26
N HIS A 162 -13.46 4.89 15.66
CA HIS A 162 -12.24 4.70 16.45
C HIS A 162 -11.95 6.00 17.20
N GLN A 163 -12.55 6.16 18.38
CA GLN A 163 -12.00 7.07 19.38
C GLN A 163 -10.68 6.46 19.83
N ILE A 164 -9.61 6.77 19.10
CA ILE A 164 -8.25 6.50 19.53
C ILE A 164 -7.82 7.58 20.51
N ASP A 165 -7.11 7.18 21.56
CA ASP A 165 -6.55 8.13 22.49
C ASP A 165 -5.42 8.95 21.83
N ALA A 166 -5.06 10.06 22.47
CA ALA A 166 -4.04 10.97 21.96
C ALA A 166 -2.67 10.31 21.81
N GLN A 167 -2.35 9.31 22.64
CA GLN A 167 -1.08 8.59 22.57
C GLN A 167 -1.01 7.72 21.32
N THR A 168 -2.08 6.98 21.02
CA THR A 168 -2.21 6.16 19.82
C THR A 168 -2.21 7.01 18.56
N GLN A 169 -2.91 8.16 18.57
CA GLN A 169 -2.86 9.11 17.45
C GLN A 169 -1.43 9.61 17.19
N ALA A 170 -0.72 10.04 18.24
CA ALA A 170 0.65 10.51 18.11
C ALA A 170 1.60 9.40 17.60
N ALA A 171 1.41 8.17 18.05
CA ALA A 171 2.17 7.01 17.55
C ALA A 171 1.88 6.75 16.07
N LEU A 172 0.61 6.78 15.65
CA LEU A 172 0.23 6.60 14.24
C LEU A 172 0.91 7.64 13.34
N GLU A 173 0.89 8.92 13.73
CA GLU A 173 1.54 10.01 13.01
C GLU A 173 3.06 9.85 12.97
N LYS A 174 3.68 9.55 14.12
CA LYS A 174 5.13 9.31 14.24
C LYS A 174 5.59 8.19 13.31
N TYR A 175 4.95 7.03 13.38
CA TYR A 175 5.36 5.83 12.64
C TYR A 175 4.99 5.85 11.15
N ASN A 176 4.10 6.75 10.73
CA ASN A 176 3.66 6.87 9.34
C ASN A 176 3.96 8.27 8.74
N ARG A 177 4.92 9.00 9.31
CA ARG A 177 5.30 10.36 8.89
C ARG A 177 5.62 10.47 7.40
N LEU A 178 6.37 9.52 6.84
CA LEU A 178 6.74 9.54 5.41
C LEU A 178 5.55 9.21 4.54
N ASP A 179 4.72 8.24 4.94
CA ASP A 179 3.48 7.92 4.22
C ASP A 179 2.53 9.13 4.20
N LEU A 180 2.45 9.89 5.30
CA LEU A 180 1.64 11.12 5.37
C LEU A 180 2.14 12.18 4.39
N LEU A 181 3.45 12.45 4.37
CA LEU A 181 4.05 13.39 3.43
C LEU A 181 3.86 12.94 1.97
N LEU A 182 4.10 11.66 1.69
CA LEU A 182 3.91 11.07 0.36
C LEU A 182 2.45 11.23 -0.10
N TYR A 183 1.50 10.84 0.75
CA TYR A 183 0.07 10.91 0.46
C TYR A 183 -0.36 12.35 0.20
N GLU A 184 0.12 13.31 0.99
CA GLU A 184 -0.15 14.73 0.78
C GLU A 184 0.35 15.22 -0.58
N GLN A 185 1.60 14.89 -0.95
CA GLN A 185 2.19 15.28 -2.25
C GLN A 185 1.39 14.70 -3.42
N VAL A 186 1.07 13.39 -3.37
CA VAL A 186 0.28 12.73 -4.41
C VAL A 186 -1.14 13.29 -4.47
N SER A 187 -1.78 13.53 -3.32
CA SER A 187 -3.13 14.06 -3.27
C SER A 187 -3.23 15.51 -3.78
N ARG A 188 -2.19 16.33 -3.61
CA ARG A 188 -2.14 17.69 -4.17
C ARG A 188 -2.02 17.69 -5.69
N GLY A 189 -1.26 16.74 -6.24
CA GLY A 189 -1.12 16.57 -7.69
C GLY A 189 -2.33 15.91 -8.37
N PHE A 190 -3.22 15.29 -7.59
CA PHE A 190 -4.39 14.58 -8.11
C PHE A 190 -5.46 15.55 -8.65
N SER A 191 -5.43 15.78 -9.96
CA SER A 191 -6.39 16.61 -10.69
C SER A 191 -7.24 15.74 -11.64
N LEU A 192 -8.53 16.07 -11.74
CA LEU A 192 -9.50 15.41 -12.63
C LEU A 192 -9.38 15.89 -14.09
#